data_AF-A0A8H5I6E5-F1
#
_entry.id   AF-A0A8H5I6E5-F1
#
_cell.length_a   1.000
_cell.length_b   1.000
_cell.length_c   1.000
_cell.angle_alpha   90.00
_cell.angle_beta   90.00
_cell.angle_gamma   90.00
#
_symmetry.space_group_name_H-M   'P 1'
#
loop_
_entity.id
_entity.type
_entity.pdbx_description
1 polymer ?
#
loop_
_entity_poly.entity_id
_entity_poly.type
_entity_poly.pdbx_seq_one_letter_code
_entity_poly.pdbx_strand_id
1 'polypeptide(L)'
;MNGIYPEASALDADHLNLLFSHPSAISSISEVSKSLQSHQNALSNEIATLETNQAYGSDSSLERMQSAQAELAQLFRKIETVRSRAIETEQNITSMTADIKRLDGTKKNLTLSMTALKRLQMLTTAYEQLRGLAKTRQYRECAGLLQAVLQLMKHFNSYRSIEQIATLSRGVAELQRELLEQVCEDFEMAFAKGEVGARRGTLVEACLVMDALGESAKARLMN
;
A
#
# COMPACT_ATOMS: atom_id res chain seq x y z
N MET A 1 52.59 -45.71 -12.45
CA MET A 1 53.57 -45.81 -11.35
C MET A 1 52.85 -45.54 -10.04
N ASN A 2 53.29 -46.20 -8.97
CA ASN A 2 52.74 -46.24 -7.60
C ASN A 2 51.67 -47.32 -7.38
N GLY A 3 52.09 -48.58 -7.51
CA GLY A 3 51.46 -49.69 -6.81
C GLY A 3 51.83 -49.60 -5.33
N ILE A 4 50.83 -49.29 -4.49
CA ILE A 4 50.94 -49.43 -3.03
C ILE A 4 50.64 -50.89 -2.75
N TYR A 5 51.67 -51.72 -2.67
CA TYR A 5 51.56 -53.02 -2.01
C TYR A 5 51.38 -52.73 -0.51
N PRO A 6 50.30 -53.19 0.14
CA PRO A 6 50.21 -53.06 1.58
C PRO A 6 51.35 -53.87 2.18
N GLU A 7 52.14 -53.18 2.99
CA GLU A 7 53.28 -53.66 3.74
C GLU A 7 52.83 -54.80 4.66
N ALA A 8 52.90 -56.04 4.15
CA ALA A 8 52.71 -57.25 4.94
C ALA A 8 53.95 -57.48 5.82
N SER A 9 54.17 -56.60 6.81
CA SER A 9 55.24 -56.76 7.78
C SER A 9 54.84 -56.25 9.16
N ALA A 10 53.98 -57.00 9.83
CA ALA A 10 53.93 -57.10 11.30
C ALA A 10 52.87 -58.14 11.73
N LEU A 11 52.96 -59.38 11.25
CA LEU A 11 52.41 -60.50 12.02
C LEU A 11 53.49 -60.86 13.04
N ASP A 12 53.39 -60.16 14.17
CA ASP A 12 54.34 -60.14 15.27
C ASP A 12 54.69 -61.56 15.74
N ALA A 13 55.98 -61.86 15.92
CA ALA A 13 56.44 -63.20 16.31
C ALA A 13 55.82 -63.65 17.65
N ASP A 14 55.45 -62.69 18.50
CA ASP A 14 54.77 -62.91 19.77
C ASP A 14 53.33 -63.44 19.59
N HIS A 15 52.61 -63.03 18.53
CA HIS A 15 51.28 -63.55 18.22
C HIS A 15 51.30 -65.01 17.78
N LEU A 16 52.32 -65.39 17.01
CA LEU A 16 52.56 -66.79 16.60
C LEU A 16 52.92 -67.66 17.82
N ASN A 17 53.71 -67.14 18.75
CA ASN A 17 54.06 -67.84 19.99
C ASN A 17 52.85 -68.02 20.93
N LEU A 18 51.90 -67.08 20.92
CA LEU A 18 50.65 -67.19 21.69
C LEU A 18 49.70 -68.25 21.10
N LEU A 19 49.58 -68.29 19.77
CA LEU A 19 48.73 -69.24 19.03
C LEU A 19 49.30 -70.67 19.01
N PHE A 20 50.62 -70.82 19.03
CA PHE A 20 51.32 -72.11 18.98
C PHE A 20 52.21 -72.32 20.22
N SER A 21 51.60 -72.25 21.40
CA SER A 21 52.25 -72.22 22.72
C SER A 21 52.85 -73.55 23.21
N HIS A 22 52.69 -74.66 22.47
CA HIS A 22 53.30 -75.96 22.80
C HIS A 22 53.74 -76.69 21.52
N PRO A 23 54.85 -77.48 21.53
CA PRO A 23 55.35 -78.21 20.35
C PRO A 23 54.33 -79.08 19.61
N SER A 24 53.29 -79.56 20.31
CA SER A 24 52.19 -80.35 19.76
C SER A 24 51.24 -79.53 18.87
N ALA A 25 51.29 -78.20 18.93
CA ALA A 25 50.54 -77.29 18.06
C ALA A 25 51.24 -77.05 16.72
N ILE A 26 52.52 -77.45 16.58
CA ILE A 26 53.25 -77.37 15.30
C ILE A 26 52.64 -78.32 14.26
N SER A 27 52.06 -79.45 14.69
CA SER A 27 51.39 -80.38 13.77
C SER A 27 50.10 -79.84 13.17
N SER A 28 49.44 -78.86 13.81
CA SER A 28 48.22 -78.22 13.29
C SER A 28 48.48 -76.95 12.47
N ILE A 29 49.73 -76.49 12.37
CA ILE A 29 50.13 -75.33 11.54
C ILE A 29 49.70 -75.52 10.08
N SER A 30 49.91 -76.70 9.52
CA SER A 30 49.52 -76.98 8.13
C SER A 30 48.01 -76.90 7.93
N GLU A 31 47.20 -77.30 8.91
CA GLU A 31 45.75 -77.21 8.84
C GLU A 31 45.26 -75.76 9.02
N VAL A 32 45.84 -75.02 9.97
CA VAL A 32 45.52 -73.60 10.20
C VAL A 32 45.92 -72.76 8.98
N SER A 33 47.12 -72.96 8.43
CA SER A 33 47.59 -72.30 7.22
C SER A 33 46.66 -72.59 6.03
N LYS A 34 46.24 -73.85 5.85
CA LYS A 34 45.29 -74.23 4.79
C LYS A 34 43.91 -73.58 4.97
N SER A 35 43.43 -73.48 6.22
CA SER A 35 42.18 -72.80 6.55
C SER A 35 42.27 -71.30 6.27
N LEU A 36 43.35 -70.66 6.69
CA LEU A 36 43.61 -69.23 6.48
C LEU A 36 43.78 -68.90 4.99
N GLN A 37 44.49 -69.75 4.24
CA GLN A 37 44.60 -69.66 2.78
C GLN A 37 43.23 -69.82 2.11
N SER A 38 42.39 -70.74 2.59
CA SER A 38 41.04 -70.93 2.05
C SER A 38 40.15 -69.73 2.36
N HIS A 39 40.26 -69.15 3.55
CA HIS A 39 39.51 -67.97 3.96
C HIS A 39 39.97 -66.71 3.21
N GLN A 40 41.28 -66.56 3.00
CA GLN A 40 41.87 -65.51 2.16
C GLN A 40 41.37 -65.63 0.72
N ASN A 41 41.39 -66.83 0.14
CA ASN A 41 40.89 -67.06 -1.21
C ASN A 41 39.38 -66.79 -1.31
N ALA A 42 38.60 -67.14 -0.29
CA ALA A 42 37.18 -66.83 -0.23
C ALA A 42 36.91 -65.32 -0.16
N LEU A 43 37.62 -64.60 0.71
CA LEU A 43 37.56 -63.14 0.82
C LEU A 43 38.01 -62.44 -0.46
N SER A 44 39.08 -62.90 -1.10
CA SER A 44 39.53 -62.35 -2.38
C SER A 44 38.50 -62.58 -3.48
N ASN A 45 37.83 -63.73 -3.52
CA ASN A 45 36.73 -63.96 -4.45
C ASN A 45 35.53 -63.07 -4.13
N GLU A 46 35.17 -62.91 -2.85
CA GLU A 46 34.06 -62.04 -2.43
C GLU A 46 34.34 -60.58 -2.79
N ILE A 47 35.55 -60.08 -2.50
CA ILE A 47 36.00 -58.73 -2.90
C ILE A 47 35.96 -58.59 -4.42
N ALA A 48 36.49 -59.55 -5.18
CA ALA A 48 36.45 -59.51 -6.64
C ALA A 48 35.01 -59.50 -7.18
N THR A 49 34.08 -60.25 -6.55
CA THR A 49 32.66 -60.21 -6.91
C THR A 49 32.01 -58.88 -6.55
N LEU A 50 32.34 -58.28 -5.41
CA LEU A 50 31.83 -56.97 -5.01
C LEU A 50 32.38 -55.85 -5.89
N GLU A 51 33.67 -55.88 -6.22
CA GLU A 51 34.31 -54.94 -7.15
C GLU A 51 33.74 -55.04 -8.55
N THR A 52 33.52 -56.26 -9.07
CA THR A 52 32.86 -56.44 -10.37
C THR A 52 31.40 -56.00 -10.33
N ASN A 53 30.65 -56.33 -9.27
CA ASN A 53 29.28 -55.83 -9.10
C ASN A 53 29.22 -54.30 -8.93
N GLN A 54 30.23 -53.66 -8.34
CA GLN A 54 30.30 -52.21 -8.20
C GLN A 54 30.75 -51.55 -9.51
N ALA A 55 31.70 -52.13 -10.25
CA ALA A 55 32.17 -51.64 -11.54
C ALA A 55 31.08 -51.75 -12.62
N TYR A 56 30.39 -52.90 -12.69
CA TYR A 56 29.30 -53.16 -13.64
C TYR A 56 27.91 -52.71 -13.12
N GLY A 57 27.75 -52.48 -11.81
CA GLY A 57 26.56 -51.85 -11.23
C GLY A 57 26.60 -50.32 -11.21
N SER A 58 27.71 -49.72 -11.68
CA SER A 58 27.91 -48.27 -11.73
C SER A 58 27.02 -47.53 -12.74
N ASP A 59 26.36 -48.28 -13.64
CA ASP A 59 25.32 -47.72 -14.53
C ASP A 59 24.27 -46.97 -13.69
N SER A 60 23.87 -47.53 -12.54
CA SER A 60 22.86 -46.92 -11.68
C SER A 60 23.21 -45.54 -11.13
N SER A 61 24.49 -45.23 -10.85
CA SER A 61 24.85 -43.93 -10.25
C SER A 61 25.02 -42.85 -11.30
N LEU A 62 25.59 -43.21 -12.45
CA LEU A 62 25.78 -42.30 -13.57
C LEU A 62 24.44 -42.01 -14.26
N GLU A 63 23.58 -43.02 -14.44
CA GLU A 63 22.20 -42.87 -14.90
C GLU A 63 21.37 -42.02 -13.92
N ARG A 64 21.48 -42.24 -12.60
CA ARG A 64 20.79 -41.41 -11.60
C ARG A 64 21.24 -39.95 -11.65
N MET A 65 22.53 -39.70 -11.85
CA MET A 65 23.07 -38.35 -11.98
C MET A 65 22.59 -37.67 -13.27
N GLN A 66 22.61 -38.39 -14.39
CA GLN A 66 22.08 -37.91 -15.67
C GLN A 66 20.57 -37.65 -15.59
N SER A 67 19.82 -38.53 -14.92
CA SER A 67 18.38 -38.35 -14.68
C SER A 67 18.11 -37.11 -13.83
N ALA A 68 18.82 -36.93 -12.71
CA ALA A 68 18.70 -35.73 -11.88
C ALA A 68 19.07 -34.45 -12.63
N GLN A 69 20.09 -34.48 -13.49
CA GLN A 69 20.45 -33.35 -14.34
C GLN A 69 19.33 -33.03 -15.36
N ALA A 70 18.72 -34.05 -15.96
CA ALA A 70 17.60 -33.88 -16.88
C ALA A 70 16.35 -33.32 -16.17
N GLU A 71 16.05 -33.80 -14.96
CA GLU A 71 14.96 -33.28 -14.13
C GLU A 71 15.19 -31.83 -13.72
N LEU A 72 16.41 -31.46 -13.31
CA LEU A 72 16.77 -30.07 -13.01
C LEU A 72 16.64 -29.18 -14.25
N ALA A 73 17.10 -29.63 -15.41
CA ALA A 73 16.94 -28.91 -16.66
C ALA A 73 15.46 -28.71 -17.01
N GLN A 74 14.61 -29.71 -16.78
CA GLN A 74 13.17 -29.59 -16.95
C GLN A 74 12.55 -28.62 -15.93
N LEU A 75 13.01 -28.64 -14.68
CA LEU A 75 12.54 -27.73 -13.64
C LEU A 75 12.86 -26.28 -13.99
N PHE A 76 14.09 -25.97 -14.43
CA PHE A 76 14.45 -24.63 -14.87
C PHE A 76 13.60 -24.16 -16.05
N ARG A 77 13.33 -25.03 -17.03
CA ARG A 77 12.42 -24.71 -18.13
C ARG A 77 10.99 -24.42 -17.64
N LYS A 78 10.48 -25.19 -16.67
CA LYS A 78 9.17 -24.94 -16.06
C LYS A 78 9.14 -23.61 -15.31
N ILE A 79 10.18 -23.30 -14.54
CA ILE A 79 10.31 -22.02 -13.82
C ILE A 79 10.30 -20.85 -14.82
N GLU A 80 11.08 -20.94 -15.89
CA GLU A 80 11.13 -19.88 -16.90
C GLU A 80 9.78 -19.70 -17.60
N THR A 81 9.08 -20.81 -17.89
CA THR A 81 7.73 -20.77 -18.47
C THR A 81 6.74 -20.08 -17.52
N VAL A 82 6.77 -20.42 -16.23
CA VAL A 82 5.91 -19.80 -15.21
C VAL A 82 6.22 -18.31 -15.09
N ARG A 83 7.50 -17.94 -15.08
CA ARG A 83 7.95 -16.54 -15.05
C ARG A 83 7.44 -15.76 -16.26
N SER A 84 7.61 -16.29 -17.46
CA SER A 84 7.15 -15.64 -18.70
C SER A 84 5.64 -15.43 -18.68
N ARG A 85 4.87 -16.44 -18.24
CA ARG A 85 3.41 -16.33 -18.10
C ARG A 85 2.99 -15.33 -17.03
N ALA A 86 3.74 -15.23 -15.94
CA ALA A 86 3.47 -14.25 -14.88
C ALA A 86 3.65 -12.81 -15.40
N ILE A 87 4.73 -12.56 -16.15
CA ILE A 87 4.98 -11.24 -16.77
C ILE A 87 3.88 -10.89 -17.78
N GLU A 88 3.51 -11.84 -18.65
CA GLU A 88 2.41 -11.65 -19.61
C GLU A 88 1.08 -11.36 -18.88
N THR A 89 0.80 -12.10 -17.80
CA THR A 89 -0.40 -11.89 -16.99
C THR A 89 -0.40 -10.50 -16.33
N GLU A 90 0.73 -10.06 -15.77
CA GLU A 90 0.90 -8.73 -15.18
C GLU A 90 0.66 -7.63 -16.22
N GLN A 91 1.25 -7.76 -17.41
CA GLN A 91 1.04 -6.81 -18.50
C GLN A 91 -0.42 -6.75 -18.93
N ASN A 92 -1.07 -7.91 -19.08
CA ASN A 92 -2.48 -8.00 -19.42
C ASN A 92 -3.38 -7.36 -18.37
N ILE A 93 -3.15 -7.64 -17.08
CA ILE A 93 -3.90 -7.01 -15.98
C ILE A 93 -3.66 -5.51 -15.94
N THR A 94 -2.42 -5.06 -16.12
CA THR A 94 -2.07 -3.63 -16.12
C THR A 94 -2.77 -2.91 -17.27
N SER A 95 -2.78 -3.50 -18.47
CA SER A 95 -3.50 -2.95 -19.62
C SER A 95 -5.01 -2.92 -19.39
N MET A 96 -5.59 -4.01 -18.88
CA MET A 96 -7.03 -4.08 -18.60
C MET A 96 -7.46 -3.07 -17.53
N THR A 97 -6.62 -2.82 -16.51
CA THR A 97 -6.94 -1.92 -15.39
C THR A 97 -6.55 -0.46 -15.64
N ALA A 98 -5.75 -0.16 -16.68
CA ALA A 98 -5.40 1.20 -17.05
C ALA A 98 -6.64 2.05 -17.36
N ASP A 99 -7.59 1.48 -18.12
CA ASP A 99 -8.85 2.16 -18.46
C ASP A 99 -9.75 2.33 -17.23
N ILE A 100 -9.80 1.35 -16.34
CA ILE A 100 -10.53 1.45 -15.07
C ILE A 100 -9.98 2.60 -14.22
N LYS A 101 -8.66 2.70 -14.10
CA LYS A 101 -8.00 3.78 -13.36
C LYS A 101 -8.28 5.15 -13.99
N ARG A 102 -8.25 5.22 -15.32
CA ARG A 102 -8.59 6.46 -16.06
C ARG A 102 -10.06 6.84 -15.88
N LEU A 103 -10.96 5.87 -15.91
CA LEU A 103 -12.39 6.07 -15.69
C LEU A 103 -12.66 6.55 -14.25
N ASP A 104 -12.02 5.94 -13.26
CA ASP A 104 -12.14 6.36 -11.86
C ASP A 104 -11.64 7.79 -11.64
N GLY A 105 -10.47 8.13 -12.22
CA GLY A 105 -9.95 9.50 -12.22
C GLY A 105 -10.92 10.49 -12.87
N THR A 106 -11.52 10.11 -13.99
CA THR A 106 -12.53 10.93 -14.68
C THR A 106 -13.78 11.10 -13.82
N LYS A 107 -14.30 10.02 -13.22
CA LYS A 107 -15.45 10.05 -12.33
C LYS A 107 -15.20 10.96 -11.14
N LYS A 108 -14.04 10.83 -10.47
CA LYS A 108 -13.63 11.70 -9.36
C LYS A 108 -13.60 13.17 -9.77
N ASN A 109 -12.97 13.48 -10.90
CA ASN A 109 -12.90 14.85 -11.41
C ASN A 109 -14.28 15.41 -11.74
N LEU A 110 -15.15 14.61 -12.38
CA LEU A 110 -16.53 15.00 -12.67
C LEU A 110 -17.34 15.26 -11.39
N THR A 111 -17.23 14.39 -10.38
CA THR A 111 -17.91 14.59 -9.09
C THR A 111 -17.44 15.85 -8.38
N LEU A 112 -16.13 16.12 -8.38
CA LEU A 112 -15.57 17.35 -7.83
C LEU A 112 -16.12 18.58 -8.56
N SER A 113 -16.10 18.58 -9.89
CA SER A 113 -16.62 19.66 -10.73
C SER A 113 -18.12 19.87 -10.52
N MET A 114 -18.93 18.80 -10.51
CA MET A 114 -20.36 18.90 -10.24
C MET A 114 -20.65 19.48 -8.86
N THR A 115 -19.91 19.06 -7.83
CA THR A 115 -20.08 19.58 -6.47
C THR A 115 -19.73 21.06 -6.39
N ALA A 116 -18.62 21.46 -7.00
CA ALA A 116 -18.20 22.86 -7.06
C ALA A 116 -19.22 23.73 -7.80
N LEU A 117 -19.70 23.29 -8.96
CA LEU A 117 -20.71 24.00 -9.75
C LEU A 117 -22.04 24.13 -8.99
N LYS A 118 -22.51 23.06 -8.33
CA LYS A 118 -23.74 23.11 -7.54
C LYS A 118 -23.62 24.08 -6.36
N ARG A 119 -22.47 24.10 -5.68
CA ARG A 119 -22.20 25.06 -4.60
C ARG A 119 -22.11 26.49 -5.12
N LEU A 120 -21.55 26.69 -6.32
CA LEU A 120 -21.46 28.01 -6.95
C LEU A 120 -22.85 28.52 -7.33
N GLN A 121 -23.69 27.65 -7.92
CA GLN A 121 -25.09 27.96 -8.19
C GLN A 121 -25.82 28.35 -6.90
N MET A 122 -25.69 27.56 -5.83
CA MET A 122 -26.28 27.89 -4.53
C MET A 122 -25.81 29.26 -4.03
N LEU A 123 -24.53 29.57 -4.14
CA LEU A 123 -23.97 30.86 -3.72
C LEU A 123 -24.55 32.02 -4.55
N THR A 124 -24.60 31.89 -5.87
CA THR A 124 -25.17 32.92 -6.75
C THR A 124 -26.65 33.16 -6.45
N THR A 125 -27.44 32.09 -6.33
CA THR A 125 -28.87 32.21 -5.99
C THR A 125 -29.08 32.83 -4.61
N ALA A 126 -28.32 32.41 -3.60
CA ALA A 126 -28.40 32.97 -2.26
C ALA A 126 -27.98 34.45 -2.24
N TYR A 127 -26.97 34.83 -3.00
CA TYR A 127 -26.55 36.23 -3.14
C TYR A 127 -27.64 37.10 -3.78
N GLU A 128 -28.26 36.64 -4.87
CA GLU A 128 -29.35 37.36 -5.53
C GLU A 128 -30.58 37.52 -4.61
N GLN A 129 -30.94 36.45 -3.89
CA GLN A 129 -32.01 36.48 -2.89
C GLN A 129 -31.69 37.46 -1.75
N LEU A 130 -30.46 37.42 -1.21
CA LEU A 130 -30.02 38.32 -0.14
C LEU A 130 -30.09 39.78 -0.58
N ARG A 131 -29.69 40.06 -1.82
CA ARG A 131 -29.80 41.40 -2.40
C ARG A 131 -31.26 41.85 -2.52
N GLY A 132 -32.19 40.95 -2.81
CA GLY A 132 -33.63 41.22 -2.82
C GLY A 132 -34.17 41.56 -1.43
N LEU A 133 -33.83 40.74 -0.43
CA LEU A 133 -34.25 40.92 0.97
C LEU A 133 -33.66 42.19 1.60
N ALA A 134 -32.42 42.53 1.26
CA ALA A 134 -31.77 43.75 1.71
C ALA A 134 -32.56 45.00 1.28
N LYS A 135 -32.98 45.05 0.01
CA LYS A 135 -33.77 46.15 -0.55
C LYS A 135 -35.14 46.32 0.12
N THR A 136 -35.78 45.22 0.52
CA THR A 136 -37.07 45.25 1.22
C THR A 136 -36.93 45.34 2.75
N ARG A 137 -35.70 45.48 3.26
CA ARG A 137 -35.38 45.55 4.70
C ARG A 137 -35.90 44.35 5.51
N GLN A 138 -35.93 43.15 4.93
CA GLN A 138 -36.36 41.93 5.62
C GLN A 138 -35.23 41.33 6.47
N TYR A 139 -34.85 42.03 7.54
CA TYR A 139 -33.62 41.77 8.31
C TYR A 139 -33.55 40.36 8.91
N ARG A 140 -34.66 39.79 9.38
CA ARG A 140 -34.67 38.42 9.93
C ARG A 140 -34.19 37.40 8.89
N GLU A 141 -34.70 37.47 7.67
CA GLU A 141 -34.35 36.54 6.59
C GLU A 141 -32.94 36.84 6.05
N CYS A 142 -32.58 38.13 5.95
CA CYS A 142 -31.22 38.56 5.60
C CYS A 142 -30.17 37.93 6.50
N ALA A 143 -30.38 37.91 7.82
CA ALA A 143 -29.41 37.37 8.78
C ALA A 143 -29.11 35.88 8.52
N GLY A 144 -30.15 35.07 8.33
CA GLY A 144 -30.01 33.64 8.05
C GLY A 144 -29.33 33.38 6.70
N LEU A 145 -29.74 34.11 5.66
CA LEU A 145 -29.19 33.93 4.32
C LEU A 145 -27.75 34.45 4.21
N LEU A 146 -27.42 35.55 4.90
CA LEU A 146 -26.07 36.08 4.98
C LEU A 146 -25.10 35.08 5.62
N GLN A 147 -25.50 34.39 6.69
CA GLN A 147 -24.69 33.32 7.28
C GLN A 147 -24.39 32.20 6.27
N ALA A 148 -25.40 31.75 5.53
CA ALA A 148 -25.24 30.72 4.50
C ALA A 148 -24.31 31.19 3.37
N VAL A 149 -24.46 32.43 2.89
CA VAL A 149 -23.59 33.04 1.89
C VAL A 149 -22.14 33.09 2.38
N LEU A 150 -21.90 33.52 3.63
CA LEU A 150 -20.55 33.59 4.20
C LEU A 150 -19.90 32.22 4.34
N GLN A 151 -20.67 31.19 4.70
CA GLN A 151 -20.17 29.82 4.75
C GLN A 151 -19.79 29.30 3.36
N LEU A 152 -20.63 29.55 2.34
CA LEU A 152 -20.35 29.17 0.96
C LEU A 152 -19.12 29.90 0.41
N MET A 153 -18.97 31.20 0.72
CA MET A 153 -17.81 32.01 0.35
C MET A 153 -16.50 31.44 0.87
N LYS A 154 -16.48 30.89 2.10
CA LYS A 154 -15.27 30.26 2.68
C LYS A 154 -14.76 29.10 1.82
N HIS A 155 -15.66 28.28 1.27
CA HIS A 155 -15.30 27.18 0.39
C HIS A 155 -14.63 27.65 -0.91
N PHE A 156 -14.99 28.84 -1.41
CA PHE A 156 -14.47 29.39 -2.66
C PHE A 156 -13.18 30.21 -2.50
N ASN A 157 -12.59 30.29 -1.30
CA ASN A 157 -11.35 31.03 -1.07
C ASN A 157 -10.17 30.55 -1.93
N SER A 158 -10.09 29.25 -2.24
CA SER A 158 -9.06 28.70 -3.13
C SER A 158 -9.31 28.97 -4.62
N TYR A 159 -10.50 29.46 -4.98
CA TYR A 159 -10.91 29.74 -6.35
C TYR A 159 -10.81 31.23 -6.72
N ARG A 160 -10.14 32.04 -5.89
CA ARG A 160 -10.02 33.50 -6.10
C ARG A 160 -9.31 33.91 -7.39
N SER A 161 -8.52 33.02 -7.99
CA SER A 161 -7.91 33.25 -9.31
C SER A 161 -8.92 33.28 -10.44
N ILE A 162 -10.14 32.75 -10.23
CA ILE A 162 -11.23 32.77 -11.20
C ILE A 162 -11.95 34.11 -11.07
N GLU A 163 -11.87 34.93 -12.11
CA GLU A 163 -12.38 36.30 -12.13
C GLU A 163 -13.86 36.40 -11.74
N GLN A 164 -14.71 35.50 -12.24
CA GLN A 164 -16.15 35.51 -11.96
C GLN A 164 -16.43 35.27 -10.47
N ILE A 165 -15.67 34.38 -9.82
CA ILE A 165 -15.79 34.10 -8.39
C ILE A 165 -15.26 35.28 -7.58
N ALA A 166 -14.16 35.90 -8.02
CA ALA A 166 -13.64 37.11 -7.39
C ALA A 166 -14.64 38.28 -7.48
N THR A 167 -15.34 38.45 -8.60
CA THR A 167 -16.41 39.45 -8.76
C THR A 167 -17.58 39.17 -7.83
N LEU A 168 -18.05 37.92 -7.74
CA LEU A 168 -19.11 37.54 -6.81
C LEU A 168 -18.69 37.79 -5.35
N SER A 169 -17.44 37.48 -5.00
CA SER A 169 -16.87 37.75 -3.68
C SER A 169 -16.89 39.24 -3.33
N ARG A 170 -16.55 40.11 -4.28
CA ARG A 170 -16.61 41.56 -4.08
C ARG A 170 -18.05 42.04 -3.90
N GLY A 171 -18.98 41.54 -4.71
CA GLY A 171 -20.40 41.86 -4.58
C GLY A 171 -20.97 41.47 -3.21
N VAL A 172 -20.59 40.31 -2.68
CA VAL A 172 -20.97 39.91 -1.30
C VAL A 172 -20.41 40.90 -0.27
N ALA A 173 -19.13 41.29 -0.38
CA ALA A 173 -18.52 42.26 0.54
C ALA A 173 -19.16 43.65 0.46
N GLU A 174 -19.53 44.11 -0.73
CA GLU A 174 -20.28 45.35 -0.93
C GLU A 174 -21.66 45.28 -0.27
N LEU A 175 -22.39 44.18 -0.46
CA LEU A 175 -23.70 43.98 0.15
C LEU A 175 -23.63 43.90 1.68
N GLN A 176 -22.55 43.33 2.23
CA GLN A 176 -22.29 43.37 3.68
C GLN A 176 -22.12 44.80 4.19
N ARG A 177 -21.40 45.64 3.45
CA ARG A 177 -21.21 47.05 3.82
C ARG A 177 -22.52 47.83 3.71
N GLU A 178 -23.28 47.62 2.64
CA GLU A 178 -24.59 48.22 2.43
C GLU A 178 -25.56 47.86 3.56
N LEU A 179 -25.67 46.58 3.92
CA LEU A 179 -26.49 46.14 5.05
C LEU A 179 -26.05 46.77 6.37
N LEU A 180 -24.75 46.89 6.59
CA LEU A 180 -24.22 47.50 7.81
C LEU A 180 -24.56 48.98 7.91
N GLU A 181 -24.43 49.73 6.82
CA GLU A 181 -24.82 51.15 6.73
C GLU A 181 -26.34 51.29 6.92
N GLN A 182 -27.12 50.48 6.22
CA GLN A 182 -28.58 50.48 6.29
C GLN A 182 -29.12 50.22 7.71
N VAL A 183 -28.50 49.29 8.45
CA VAL A 183 -28.87 49.02 9.85
C VAL A 183 -28.50 50.21 10.74
N CYS A 184 -27.29 50.77 10.60
CA CYS A 184 -26.89 51.96 11.36
C CYS A 184 -27.85 53.13 11.14
N GLU A 185 -28.20 53.43 9.90
CA GLU A 185 -29.16 54.50 9.55
C GLU A 185 -30.55 54.26 10.19
N ASP A 186 -31.03 53.02 10.22
CA ASP A 186 -32.32 52.69 10.85
C ASP A 186 -32.31 52.95 12.35
N PHE A 187 -31.22 52.63 13.03
CA PHE A 187 -31.04 52.94 14.44
C PHE A 187 -30.99 54.46 14.66
N GLU A 188 -30.15 55.19 13.91
CA GLU A 188 -30.04 56.64 14.01
C GLU A 188 -31.39 57.34 13.80
N MET A 189 -32.14 56.93 12.77
CA MET A 189 -33.46 57.49 12.47
C MET A 189 -34.49 57.17 13.56
N ALA A 190 -34.46 55.96 14.12
CA ALA A 190 -35.34 55.60 15.23
C ALA A 190 -35.04 56.42 16.50
N PHE A 191 -33.77 56.68 16.79
CA PHE A 191 -33.35 57.52 17.92
C PHE A 191 -33.69 58.99 17.68
N ALA A 192 -33.34 59.56 16.53
CA ALA A 192 -33.55 60.96 16.20
C ALA A 192 -35.05 61.36 16.20
N LYS A 193 -35.92 60.44 15.77
CA LYS A 193 -37.39 60.67 15.74
C LYS A 193 -38.11 60.22 17.02
N GLY A 194 -37.41 59.63 17.99
CA GLY A 194 -38.04 59.05 19.17
C GLY A 194 -38.98 57.86 18.87
N GLU A 195 -38.82 57.20 17.72
CA GLU A 195 -39.69 56.11 17.23
C GLU A 195 -39.20 54.71 17.65
N VAL A 196 -38.24 54.62 18.59
CA VAL A 196 -37.63 53.35 19.03
C VAL A 196 -38.68 52.33 19.47
N GLY A 197 -39.73 52.76 20.16
CA GLY A 197 -40.83 51.88 20.59
C GLY A 197 -41.65 51.34 19.41
N ALA A 198 -41.93 52.17 18.41
CA ALA A 198 -42.71 51.79 17.23
C ALA A 198 -41.94 50.89 16.27
N ARG A 199 -40.61 51.05 16.19
CA ARG A 199 -39.72 50.27 15.30
C ARG A 199 -39.00 49.12 15.99
N ARG A 200 -39.32 48.82 17.26
CA ARG A 200 -38.61 47.85 18.09
C ARG A 200 -38.47 46.48 17.42
N GLY A 201 -39.52 45.98 16.75
CA GLY A 201 -39.48 44.69 16.06
C GLY A 201 -38.41 44.64 14.96
N THR A 202 -38.42 45.64 14.08
CA THR A 202 -37.45 45.77 12.98
C THR A 202 -36.02 45.98 13.49
N LEU A 203 -35.83 46.78 14.55
CA LEU A 203 -34.50 47.00 15.15
C LEU A 203 -33.94 45.72 15.80
N VAL A 204 -34.78 44.92 16.45
CA VAL A 204 -34.36 43.62 16.99
C VAL A 204 -33.94 42.67 15.87
N GLU A 205 -34.67 42.66 14.75
CA GLU A 205 -34.30 41.87 13.58
C GLU A 205 -33.01 42.37 12.93
N ALA A 206 -32.80 43.69 12.89
CA ALA A 206 -31.58 44.31 12.40
C ALA A 206 -30.35 43.88 13.23
N CYS A 207 -30.49 43.73 14.56
CA CYS A 207 -29.43 43.18 15.41
C CYS A 207 -28.98 41.78 14.97
N LEU A 208 -29.89 40.94 14.47
CA LEU A 208 -29.52 39.60 13.97
C LEU A 208 -28.59 39.69 12.74
N VAL A 209 -28.78 40.70 11.89
CA VAL A 209 -27.88 40.98 10.76
C VAL A 209 -26.52 41.45 11.26
N MET A 210 -26.50 42.28 12.30
CA MET A 210 -25.25 42.75 12.94
C MET A 210 -24.46 41.59 13.57
N ASP A 211 -25.16 40.68 14.25
CA ASP A 211 -24.59 39.43 14.75
C ASP A 211 -23.99 38.61 13.59
N ALA A 212 -24.68 38.55 12.46
CA ALA A 212 -24.22 37.81 11.29
C ALA A 212 -23.01 38.45 10.59
N LEU A 213 -22.88 39.78 10.62
CA LEU A 213 -21.74 40.53 10.08
C LEU A 213 -20.49 40.45 10.97
N GLY A 214 -20.66 40.22 12.27
CA GLY A 214 -19.60 39.96 13.25
C GLY A 214 -19.32 41.12 14.21
N GLU A 215 -18.32 40.95 15.08
CA GLU A 215 -18.07 41.87 16.20
C GLU A 215 -17.64 43.29 15.76
N SER A 216 -16.98 43.44 14.61
CA SER A 216 -16.63 44.77 14.05
C SER A 216 -17.86 45.59 13.67
N ALA A 217 -18.91 44.93 13.18
CA ALA A 217 -20.19 45.56 12.88
C ALA A 217 -20.85 46.07 14.17
N LYS A 218 -20.88 45.26 15.22
CA LYS A 218 -21.45 45.64 16.52
C LYS A 218 -20.72 46.82 17.15
N ALA A 219 -19.39 46.81 17.12
CA ALA A 219 -18.59 47.92 17.63
C ALA A 219 -18.90 49.24 16.92
N ARG A 220 -19.23 49.20 15.62
CA ARG A 220 -19.61 50.39 14.85
C ARG A 220 -21.00 50.92 15.20
N LEU A 221 -21.91 50.08 15.68
CA LEU A 221 -23.25 50.50 16.12
C LEU A 221 -23.24 51.11 17.53
N MET A 222 -22.29 50.69 18.37
CA MET A 222 -22.19 51.12 19.77
C MET A 222 -21.38 52.42 19.96
N ASN A 223 -20.64 52.85 18.93
CA ASN A 223 -19.88 54.10 18.90
C ASN A 223 -20.66 55.18 18.16
#